data_AF-A0A098RXG6-F1
#
_entry.id   AF-A0A098RXG6-F1
#
_cell.length_a   1.000
_cell.length_b   1.000
_cell.length_c   1.000
_cell.angle_alpha   90.00
_cell.angle_beta   90.00
_cell.angle_gamma   90.00
#
_symmetry.space_group_name_H-M   'P 1'
#
loop_
_entity.id
_entity.type
_entity.pdbx_description
1 polymer ?
#
loop_
_entity_poly.entity_id
_entity_poly.type
_entity_poly.pdbx_seq_one_letter_code
_entity_poly.pdbx_strand_id
1 'polypeptide(L)'
;MEKKIEILIGVDELRFIVEDEFDQIIDLVKHNSFCSNCNEKTKIEMIEYDLSLNELNDVVFRGKCKSCGKNIGRYVEIGENKTFRNKAEILKRNKLNEN
;
A
#
# COMPACT_ATOMS: atom_id res chain seq x y z
N MET A 1 -10.53 -0.45 -21.15
CA MET A 1 -9.74 -0.74 -19.93
C MET A 1 -10.67 -1.40 -18.94
N GLU A 2 -10.51 -2.69 -18.71
CA GLU A 2 -11.22 -3.37 -17.63
C GLU A 2 -10.82 -2.72 -16.30
N LYS A 3 -11.80 -2.56 -15.41
CA LYS A 3 -11.58 -1.98 -14.09
C LYS A 3 -10.74 -3.00 -13.31
N LYS A 4 -9.43 -2.76 -13.16
CA LYS A 4 -8.56 -3.59 -12.34
C LYS A 4 -9.13 -3.61 -10.92
N ILE A 5 -9.46 -4.80 -10.43
CA ILE A 5 -10.07 -4.97 -9.11
C ILE A 5 -8.96 -4.80 -8.08
N GLU A 6 -9.07 -3.75 -7.29
CA GLU A 6 -8.26 -3.58 -6.09
C GLU A 6 -9.10 -3.95 -4.87
N ILE A 7 -8.46 -4.66 -3.94
CA ILE A 7 -9.11 -5.12 -2.72
C ILE A 7 -8.60 -4.26 -1.57
N LEU A 8 -9.49 -3.48 -0.95
CA LEU A 8 -9.16 -2.68 0.23
C LEU A 8 -8.72 -3.59 1.37
N ILE A 9 -7.63 -3.22 2.04
CA ILE A 9 -7.13 -3.91 3.22
C ILE A 9 -6.93 -2.94 4.39
N GLY A 10 -7.00 -3.46 5.60
CA GLY A 10 -6.66 -2.76 6.82
C GLY A 10 -5.18 -2.89 7.18
N VAL A 11 -4.77 -2.11 8.18
CA VAL A 11 -3.39 -2.12 8.70
C VAL A 11 -3.03 -3.49 9.30
N ASP A 12 -3.96 -4.14 10.00
CA ASP A 12 -3.72 -5.46 10.59
C ASP A 12 -3.59 -6.55 9.53
N GLU A 13 -4.32 -6.42 8.41
CA GLU A 13 -4.21 -7.33 7.27
C GLU A 13 -2.87 -7.17 6.57
N LEU A 14 -2.39 -5.93 6.40
CA LEU A 14 -1.03 -5.68 5.93
C LEU A 14 -0.01 -6.31 6.88
N ARG A 15 -0.12 -6.08 8.19
CA ARG A 15 0.77 -6.66 9.20
C ARG A 15 0.80 -8.19 9.14
N PHE A 16 -0.35 -8.82 8.93
CA PHE A 16 -0.42 -10.27 8.73
C PHE A 16 0.36 -10.73 7.49
N ILE A 17 0.26 -9.99 6.38
CA ILE A 17 0.94 -10.35 5.12
C ILE A 17 2.46 -10.30 5.30
N VAL A 18 2.99 -9.18 5.78
CA VAL A 18 4.43 -8.87 5.71
C VAL A 18 5.19 -9.12 7.01
N GLU A 19 4.48 -9.42 8.11
CA GLU A 19 5.04 -9.75 9.43
C GLU A 19 6.15 -8.78 9.88
N ASP A 20 7.39 -9.27 9.98
CA ASP A 20 8.54 -8.53 10.50
C ASP A 20 8.96 -7.35 9.59
N GLU A 21 8.55 -7.36 8.32
CA GLU A 21 8.81 -6.26 7.38
C GLU A 21 7.82 -5.09 7.54
N PHE A 22 6.79 -5.22 8.38
CA PHE A 22 5.72 -4.23 8.49
C PHE A 22 6.24 -2.83 8.82
N ASP A 23 7.07 -2.69 9.87
CA ASP A 23 7.53 -1.37 10.31
C ASP A 23 8.45 -0.73 9.25
N GLN A 24 9.26 -1.54 8.56
CA GLN A 24 10.12 -1.07 7.47
C GLN A 24 9.31 -0.57 6.27
N ILE A 25 8.25 -1.29 5.88
CA ILE A 25 7.35 -0.90 4.80
C ILE A 25 6.62 0.41 5.14
N ILE A 26 6.14 0.53 6.37
CA ILE A 26 5.46 1.76 6.81
C ILE A 26 6.42 2.96 6.80
N ASP A 27 7.64 2.80 7.33
CA ASP A 27 8.66 3.86 7.32
C ASP A 27 9.03 4.27 5.89
N LEU A 28 9.29 3.28 5.03
CA LEU A 28 9.58 3.48 3.62
C LEU A 28 8.46 4.28 2.94
N VAL A 29 7.20 3.88 3.09
CA VAL A 29 6.11 4.57 2.42
C VAL A 29 5.93 5.98 2.96
N LYS A 30 5.99 6.16 4.29
CA LYS A 30 5.81 7.46 4.90
C LYS A 30 6.87 8.45 4.42
N HIS A 31 8.13 8.04 4.38
CA HIS A 31 9.24 8.98 4.22
C HIS A 31 9.94 8.95 2.85
N ASN A 32 9.64 7.96 2.01
CA ASN A 32 10.25 7.81 0.69
C ASN A 32 9.26 8.06 -0.46
N SER A 33 8.06 8.57 -0.23
CA SER A 33 7.10 8.81 -1.32
C SER A 33 7.42 10.05 -2.16
N PHE A 34 7.01 10.04 -3.44
CA PHE A 34 7.15 11.18 -4.34
C PHE A 34 5.90 12.08 -4.33
N CYS A 35 6.11 13.40 -4.36
CA CYS A 35 5.04 14.39 -4.52
C CYS A 35 5.35 15.34 -5.68
N SER A 36 4.61 15.20 -6.78
CA SER A 36 4.76 16.05 -7.98
C SER A 36 4.50 17.54 -7.72
N ASN A 37 3.75 17.88 -6.66
CA ASN A 37 3.46 19.27 -6.32
C ASN A 37 4.60 19.95 -5.53
N CYS A 38 5.34 19.20 -4.71
CA CYS A 38 6.44 19.72 -3.90
C CYS A 38 7.80 19.67 -4.61
N ASN A 39 7.91 18.86 -5.68
CA ASN A 39 9.04 18.82 -6.61
C ASN A 39 10.40 18.56 -5.93
N GLU A 40 10.48 17.51 -5.10
CA GLU A 40 11.67 17.03 -4.35
C GLU A 40 12.33 18.02 -3.36
N LYS A 41 11.87 19.26 -3.29
CA LYS A 41 12.47 20.31 -2.44
C LYS A 41 12.24 20.12 -0.93
N THR A 42 11.41 19.16 -0.54
CA THR A 42 10.97 18.95 0.85
C THR A 42 11.01 17.48 1.21
N LYS A 43 11.41 17.18 2.45
CA LYS A 43 11.21 15.84 3.04
C LYS A 43 9.72 15.49 2.97
N ILE A 44 9.38 14.41 2.27
CA ILE A 44 8.00 13.97 2.12
C ILE A 44 7.59 13.15 3.34
N GLU A 45 6.36 13.38 3.78
CA GLU A 45 5.68 12.55 4.77
C GLU A 45 4.28 12.25 4.25
N MET A 46 3.98 10.96 4.00
CA MET A 46 2.63 10.51 3.67
C MET A 46 1.80 10.37 4.95
N ILE A 47 0.63 10.99 4.95
CA ILE A 47 -0.37 10.95 6.03
C ILE A 47 -1.73 10.52 5.47
N GLU A 48 -2.65 10.12 6.34
CA GLU A 48 -4.05 9.78 5.99
C GLU A 48 -4.13 8.83 4.79
N TYR A 49 -3.50 7.66 4.90
CA TYR A 49 -3.42 6.71 3.79
C TYR A 49 -4.41 5.55 3.92
N ASP A 50 -4.97 5.17 2.77
CA ASP A 50 -5.71 3.93 2.57
C ASP A 50 -4.80 2.88 1.92
N LEU A 51 -5.12 1.60 2.16
CA LEU A 51 -4.38 0.45 1.66
C LEU A 51 -5.26 -0.41 0.76
N SER A 52 -4.69 -0.90 -0.34
CA SER A 52 -5.29 -1.95 -1.15
C SER A 52 -4.27 -2.93 -1.68
N LEU A 53 -4.73 -4.11 -2.11
CA LEU A 53 -3.96 -5.05 -2.90
C LEU A 53 -4.35 -4.91 -4.37
N ASN A 54 -3.35 -4.75 -5.25
CA ASN A 54 -3.56 -4.77 -6.70
C ASN A 54 -3.67 -6.22 -7.24
N GLU A 55 -3.86 -6.38 -8.54
CA GLU A 55 -3.94 -7.70 -9.20
C GLU A 55 -2.67 -8.57 -9.05
N LEU A 56 -1.51 -7.95 -8.85
CA LEU A 56 -0.22 -8.62 -8.65
C LEU A 56 0.05 -8.99 -7.18
N ASN A 57 -0.89 -8.64 -6.28
CA ASN A 57 -0.75 -8.74 -4.82
C ASN A 57 0.24 -7.74 -4.20
N ASP A 58 0.59 -6.68 -4.91
CA ASP A 58 1.34 -5.57 -4.34
C ASP A 58 0.43 -4.69 -3.49
N VAL A 59 1.04 -4.06 -2.49
CA VAL A 59 0.33 -3.11 -1.63
C VAL A 59 0.35 -1.74 -2.28
N VAL A 60 -0.83 -1.14 -2.43
CA VAL A 60 -1.00 0.22 -2.90
C VAL A 60 -1.34 1.11 -1.71
N PHE A 61 -0.48 2.06 -1.43
CA PHE A 61 -0.76 3.14 -0.48
C PHE A 61 -1.28 4.35 -1.24
N ARG A 62 -2.40 4.91 -0.78
CA ARG A 62 -2.93 6.18 -1.27
C ARG A 62 -3.18 7.10 -0.10
N GLY A 63 -2.42 8.18 0.00
CA GLY A 63 -2.56 9.14 1.10
C GLY A 63 -2.35 10.57 0.63
N LYS A 64 -2.06 11.45 1.58
CA LYS A 64 -1.79 12.87 1.34
C LYS A 64 -0.35 13.22 1.71
N CYS A 65 0.23 14.14 0.96
CA CYS A 65 1.49 14.76 1.32
C CYS A 65 1.26 15.76 2.46
N LYS A 66 1.94 15.58 3.60
CA LYS A 66 1.82 16.48 4.76
C LYS A 66 2.12 17.94 4.43
N SER A 67 3.04 18.21 3.50
CA SER A 67 3.49 19.57 3.18
C SER A 67 2.50 20.37 2.33
N CYS A 68 1.74 19.71 1.43
CA CYS A 68 0.85 20.42 0.49
C CYS A 68 -0.59 19.90 0.45
N GLY A 69 -0.90 18.84 1.20
CA GLY A 69 -2.22 18.23 1.27
C GLY A 69 -2.67 17.50 -0.01
N LYS A 70 -1.84 17.47 -1.06
CA LYS A 70 -2.17 16.79 -2.32
C LYS A 70 -2.03 15.27 -2.18
N ASN A 71 -2.85 14.56 -2.94
CA ASN A 71 -2.82 13.11 -3.00
C ASN A 71 -1.48 12.63 -3.55
N ILE A 72 -0.92 11.62 -2.89
CA ILE A 72 0.29 10.90 -3.29
C ILE A 72 0.03 9.41 -3.13
N GLY A 73 0.75 8.60 -3.90
CA GLY A 73 0.63 7.15 -3.84
C GLY A 73 1.98 6.46 -3.94
N ARG A 74 2.04 5.23 -3.45
CA ARG A 74 3.21 4.37 -3.54
C ARG A 74 2.78 2.92 -3.67
N TYR A 75 3.48 2.19 -4.54
CA TYR A 75 3.38 0.73 -4.65
C TYR A 75 4.51 0.09 -3.85
N VAL A 76 4.21 -1.04 -3.21
CA VAL A 76 5.20 -1.90 -2.54
C VAL A 76 5.08 -3.30 -3.13
N GLU A 77 6.09 -3.69 -3.89
CA GLU A 77 6.15 -4.92 -4.70
C GLU A 77 6.39 -6.17 -3.84
N ILE A 78 5.39 -6.55 -3.03
CA ILE A 78 5.45 -7.76 -2.22
C ILE A 78 4.98 -9.01 -2.97
N GLY A 79 4.34 -8.85 -4.14
CA GLY A 79 3.72 -9.93 -4.89
C GLY A 79 4.72 -10.97 -5.43
N GLU A 80 5.99 -10.59 -5.56
CA GLU A 80 7.06 -11.52 -5.99
C GLU A 80 7.54 -12.44 -4.86
N ASN A 81 7.38 -12.03 -3.61
CA ASN A 81 7.68 -12.87 -2.45
C ASN A 81 6.59 -13.94 -2.30
N LYS A 82 6.98 -15.22 -2.47
CA LYS A 82 6.03 -16.35 -2.42
C LYS A 82 5.24 -16.43 -1.12
N THR A 83 5.85 -16.12 0.03
CA THR A 83 5.19 -16.16 1.34
C THR A 83 4.13 -15.06 1.43
N PHE A 84 4.50 -13.83 1.09
CA PHE A 84 3.60 -12.68 1.14
C PHE A 84 2.46 -12.82 0.13
N ARG A 85 2.77 -13.25 -1.10
CA ARG A 85 1.77 -13.53 -2.12
C ARG A 85 0.73 -14.55 -1.65
N ASN A 86 1.16 -15.65 -1.03
CA ASN A 86 0.23 -16.66 -0.53
C ASN A 86 -0.73 -16.09 0.53
N LYS A 87 -0.23 -15.25 1.45
CA LYS A 87 -1.05 -14.61 2.47
C LYS A 87 -2.02 -13.57 1.88
N ALA A 88 -1.56 -12.78 0.93
CA ALA A 88 -2.39 -11.84 0.19
C ALA A 88 -3.53 -12.55 -0.55
N GLU A 89 -3.26 -13.68 -1.21
CA GLU A 89 -4.27 -14.50 -1.88
C GLU A 89 -5.32 -15.07 -0.90
N ILE A 90 -4.90 -15.51 0.29
CA ILE A 90 -5.83 -15.96 1.34
C ILE A 90 -6.77 -14.82 1.73
N LEU A 91 -6.23 -13.64 2.00
CA LEU A 91 -7.03 -12.46 2.38
C LEU A 91 -8.01 -12.05 1.27
N LYS A 92 -7.55 -12.02 0.01
CA LYS A 92 -8.41 -11.69 -1.13
C LYS A 92 -9.58 -12.66 -1.27
N ARG A 93 -9.33 -13.96 -1.14
CA ARG A 93 -10.39 -14.98 -1.19
C ARG A 93 -11.41 -14.79 -0.07
N ASN A 94 -10.95 -14.52 1.15
CA ASN A 94 -11.84 -14.28 2.28
C ASN A 94 -12.76 -13.07 2.03
N LYS A 95 -12.19 -11.94 1.58
CA LYS A 95 -12.97 -10.73 1.28
C LYS A 95 -13.96 -10.91 0.12
N LEU A 96 -13.62 -11.73 -0.88
CA LEU A 96 -14.54 -12.03 -1.99
C LEU A 96 -15.70 -12.94 -1.56
N ASN A 97 -15.51 -13.79 -0.55
CA ASN A 97 -16.55 -14.67 -0.02
C ASN A 97 -17.46 -14.01 1.03
N GLU A 98 -17.05 -12.85 1.57
CA GLU A 98 -17.83 -12.04 2.51
C GLU A 98 -18.82 -11.08 1.83
N ASN A 99 -18.73 -10.92 0.50
CA ASN A 99 -19.62 -10.08 -0.32
C ASN A 99 -20.61 -10.93 -1.13
#